data_AF-A0AAV1T705-F1
#
_entry.id   AF-A0AAV1T705-F1
#
_cell.length_a   1.000
_cell.length_b   1.000
_cell.length_c   1.000
_cell.angle_alpha   90.00
_cell.angle_beta   90.00
_cell.angle_gamma   90.00
#
_symmetry.space_group_name_H-M   'P 1'
#
loop_
_entity.id
_entity.type
_entity.pdbx_description
1 polymer ?
#
loop_
_entity_poly.entity_id
_entity_poly.type
_entity_poly.pdbx_seq_one_letter_code
_entity_poly.pdbx_strand_id
1 'polypeptide(L)'
;MTSDELTEQPSWTVVPCVNHGDAPPIDAGHACVLYKDSLYVFGGRTCKERDRSLPAVSTRSSYLVRPATNFYEFNFAQKEWSTVLTNGVVPSQRKYHSAVVHKDLLYVFGGHDGDRRLNDFFSYNFLTQTWTNVFVNAGQQPTSRYGHAAVVYNNAMYIFGGSDRHYDRESLSSRNSSEHGRLDAGRYVNDMHSFNLETNSWSLICATGEVPFPREGASMVVYEQNCLLFGGYDHDLGYFDDVCVFNFETRVWSSLETKGTAPSGCNRFLAASHNQSLFVFGGKINPSLCELDLETNTWATVACTGAAPRSKTFSGCVYDANLIVLSGHDDVISLEQIRLPEKKAGAQSHDNMEPVEDGTVIAHLRSLVNNQLMSDVTFTVEGSPIYSHKSLCVRCSYFKAMFTGEMLESTAREVTISDVSRATFLSLLEYVYTDRLVLADGDVQELFVAADRYGIESLKRLCAQTLVKSVTIDNVASILQAADQHNSPSLREECFAFTLRNFDSVSKTPSFQSMARTNIELALQILQRR
;
A
#
# COMPACT_ATOMS: atom_id res chain seq x y z
N MET A 1 -32.20 -4.72 -29.27
CA MET A 1 -30.83 -5.08 -29.67
C MET A 1 -29.91 -4.13 -28.94
N THR A 2 -29.62 -4.49 -27.69
CA THR A 2 -28.66 -3.81 -26.84
C THR A 2 -27.27 -4.17 -27.33
N SER A 3 -26.46 -3.17 -27.65
CA SER A 3 -25.03 -3.32 -27.86
C SER A 3 -24.42 -3.92 -26.59
N ASP A 4 -24.06 -5.20 -26.66
CA ASP A 4 -23.05 -5.78 -25.78
C ASP A 4 -21.76 -4.97 -25.98
N GLU A 5 -21.44 -4.10 -25.02
CA GLU A 5 -20.07 -3.63 -24.85
C GLU A 5 -19.21 -4.85 -24.52
N LEU A 6 -18.54 -5.37 -25.55
CA LEU A 6 -17.46 -6.33 -25.44
C LEU A 6 -16.45 -5.77 -24.42
N THR A 7 -16.46 -6.29 -23.20
CA THR A 7 -15.29 -6.17 -22.31
C THR A 7 -14.13 -6.82 -23.05
N GLU A 8 -13.19 -6.01 -23.53
CA GLU A 8 -12.00 -6.51 -24.22
C GLU A 8 -11.28 -7.50 -23.30
N GLN A 9 -11.01 -8.68 -23.83
CA GLN A 9 -10.30 -9.72 -23.11
C GLN A 9 -8.87 -9.24 -22.82
N PRO A 10 -8.34 -9.40 -21.59
CA PRO A 10 -6.98 -8.99 -21.24
C PRO A 10 -5.94 -9.54 -22.23
N SER A 11 -5.04 -8.68 -22.71
CA SER A 11 -4.04 -9.04 -23.72
C SER A 11 -2.63 -8.66 -23.28
N TRP A 12 -1.70 -9.60 -23.42
CA TRP A 12 -0.28 -9.35 -23.20
C TRP A 12 0.30 -8.46 -24.30
N THR A 13 0.92 -7.37 -23.89
CA THR A 13 1.62 -6.44 -24.78
C THR A 13 3.03 -6.16 -24.25
N VAL A 14 3.95 -5.82 -25.14
CA VAL A 14 5.29 -5.35 -24.74
C VAL A 14 5.17 -3.89 -24.33
N VAL A 15 5.73 -3.55 -23.18
CA VAL A 15 5.83 -2.15 -22.75
C VAL A 15 6.72 -1.40 -23.76
N PRO A 16 6.22 -0.34 -24.40
CA PRO A 16 7.02 0.40 -25.36
C PRO A 16 8.31 0.92 -24.73
N CYS A 17 9.44 0.76 -25.41
CA CYS A 17 10.74 1.23 -24.96
C CYS A 17 11.50 1.87 -26.12
N VAL A 18 12.07 3.06 -25.89
CA VAL A 18 12.77 3.84 -26.92
C VAL A 18 14.23 3.36 -27.06
N ASN A 19 14.84 2.91 -25.97
CA ASN A 19 16.26 2.53 -25.90
C ASN A 19 16.45 1.10 -25.37
N HIS A 20 15.89 0.11 -26.07
CA HIS A 20 16.02 -1.31 -25.71
C HIS A 20 17.46 -1.78 -25.45
N GLY A 21 18.47 -1.15 -26.07
CA GLY A 21 19.88 -1.48 -25.86
C GLY A 21 20.44 -1.15 -24.47
N ASP A 22 19.76 -0.27 -23.72
CA ASP A 22 20.17 0.15 -22.37
C ASP A 22 19.48 -0.68 -21.27
N ALA A 23 18.67 -1.67 -21.67
CA ALA A 23 18.02 -2.57 -20.74
C ALA A 23 19.05 -3.38 -19.92
N PRO A 24 18.74 -3.69 -18.65
CA PRO A 24 19.64 -4.45 -17.79
C PRO A 24 20.00 -5.83 -18.38
N PRO A 25 21.29 -6.24 -18.37
CA PRO A 25 21.72 -7.54 -18.86
C PRO A 25 21.54 -8.65 -17.80
N ILE A 26 20.35 -8.74 -17.20
CA ILE A 26 20.05 -9.59 -16.05
C ILE A 26 19.04 -10.67 -16.47
N ASP A 27 19.22 -11.93 -16.08
CA ASP A 27 18.33 -13.03 -16.51
C ASP A 27 17.37 -13.53 -15.42
N ALA A 28 17.78 -13.50 -14.15
CA ALA A 28 16.99 -14.09 -13.06
C ALA A 28 17.39 -13.59 -11.67
N GLY A 29 16.44 -13.63 -10.74
CA GLY A 29 16.68 -13.41 -9.30
C GLY A 29 17.03 -11.98 -8.93
N HIS A 30 16.75 -11.01 -9.80
CA HIS A 30 16.68 -9.60 -9.45
C HIS A 30 15.43 -9.33 -8.61
N ALA A 31 15.43 -8.21 -7.91
CA ALA A 31 14.22 -7.64 -7.33
C ALA A 31 13.86 -6.38 -8.10
N CYS A 32 12.57 -6.15 -8.30
CA CYS A 32 12.07 -4.91 -8.86
C CYS A 32 11.07 -4.26 -7.90
N VAL A 33 11.07 -2.94 -7.87
CA VAL A 33 10.17 -2.14 -7.05
C VAL A 33 9.66 -0.96 -7.84
N LEU A 34 8.42 -0.55 -7.55
CA LEU A 34 7.86 0.70 -8.07
C LEU A 34 8.16 1.83 -7.09
N TYR A 35 8.66 2.95 -7.59
CA TYR A 35 8.73 4.21 -6.84
C TYR A 35 8.29 5.34 -7.76
N LYS A 36 7.18 6.00 -7.40
CA LYS A 36 6.49 6.98 -8.26
C LYS A 36 6.18 6.34 -9.63
N ASP A 37 6.55 7.01 -10.72
CA ASP A 37 6.25 6.59 -12.10
C ASP A 37 7.42 5.84 -12.74
N SER A 38 8.20 5.11 -11.95
CA SER A 38 9.39 4.40 -12.43
C SER A 38 9.61 3.06 -11.75
N LEU A 39 10.00 2.08 -12.57
CA LEU A 39 10.37 0.74 -12.13
C LEU A 39 11.87 0.68 -11.88
N TYR A 40 12.25 0.35 -10.65
CA TYR A 40 13.65 0.19 -10.27
C TYR A 40 13.99 -1.30 -10.19
N VAL A 41 15.11 -1.69 -10.77
CA VAL A 41 15.59 -3.08 -10.83
C VAL A 41 16.98 -3.18 -10.24
N PHE A 42 17.14 -4.01 -9.21
CA PHE A 42 18.42 -4.22 -8.53
C PHE A 42 18.83 -5.69 -8.48
N GLY A 43 20.13 -5.92 -8.66
CA GLY A 43 20.75 -7.23 -8.51
C GLY A 43 20.36 -8.24 -9.61
N GLY A 44 20.33 -9.53 -9.25
CA GLY A 44 20.10 -10.63 -10.18
C GLY A 44 21.38 -11.18 -10.84
N ARG A 45 21.23 -12.29 -11.55
CA ARG A 45 22.32 -12.95 -12.29
C ARG A 45 22.40 -12.44 -13.71
N THR A 46 23.61 -12.45 -14.26
CA THR A 46 23.83 -12.26 -15.70
C THR A 46 23.95 -13.62 -16.40
N CYS A 47 23.60 -13.67 -17.67
CA CYS A 47 23.66 -14.88 -18.49
C CYS A 47 25.06 -15.54 -18.54
N LYS A 48 26.13 -14.73 -18.49
CA LYS A 48 27.52 -15.19 -18.57
C LYS A 48 27.95 -16.08 -17.39
N GLU A 49 27.21 -16.04 -16.28
CA GLU A 49 27.44 -16.92 -15.12
C GLU A 49 26.91 -18.35 -15.31
N ARG A 50 26.17 -18.65 -16.38
CA ARG A 50 25.73 -20.03 -16.68
C ARG A 50 26.86 -20.95 -17.13
N ASP A 51 27.91 -20.40 -17.74
CA ASP A 51 28.96 -21.21 -18.35
C ASP A 51 30.06 -21.59 -17.34
N ARG A 52 29.77 -22.55 -16.47
CA ARG A 52 30.73 -23.15 -15.52
C ARG A 52 31.76 -24.08 -16.19
N SER A 53 31.75 -24.20 -17.52
CA SER A 53 32.70 -25.05 -18.27
C SER A 53 34.01 -24.34 -18.62
N LEU A 54 34.03 -23.00 -18.51
CA LEU A 54 35.25 -22.23 -18.66
C LEU A 54 35.96 -22.15 -17.30
N PRO A 55 37.26 -22.52 -17.21
CA PRO A 55 38.02 -22.30 -15.99
C PRO A 55 37.96 -20.80 -15.65
N ALA A 56 38.07 -20.46 -14.36
CA ALA A 56 38.19 -19.08 -13.91
C ALA A 56 39.46 -18.47 -14.52
N VAL A 57 39.36 -17.98 -15.74
CA VAL A 57 40.45 -17.29 -16.40
C VAL A 57 40.52 -15.92 -15.76
N SER A 58 41.59 -15.71 -15.00
CA SER A 58 42.10 -14.39 -14.68
C SER A 58 42.52 -13.69 -15.99
N THR A 59 41.56 -13.17 -16.75
CA THR A 59 41.82 -12.28 -17.88
C THR A 59 41.68 -10.84 -17.41
N ARG A 60 42.82 -10.28 -17.01
CA ARG A 60 43.11 -8.88 -17.30
C ARG A 60 42.94 -8.69 -18.81
N SER A 61 42.13 -7.71 -19.20
CA SER A 61 41.90 -7.23 -20.57
C SER A 61 40.68 -7.81 -21.32
N SER A 62 39.52 -7.20 -21.09
CA SER A 62 38.68 -6.71 -22.19
C SER A 62 38.02 -5.39 -21.75
N TYR A 63 38.28 -4.33 -22.51
CA TYR A 63 37.72 -2.99 -22.32
C TYR A 63 36.24 -2.98 -22.74
N LEU A 64 35.39 -3.67 -22.00
CA LEU A 64 33.97 -3.34 -21.92
C LEU A 64 33.77 -2.80 -20.51
N VAL A 65 33.48 -1.50 -20.43
CA VAL A 65 33.09 -0.80 -19.21
C VAL A 65 31.93 -1.60 -18.61
N ARG A 66 32.20 -2.42 -17.60
CA ARG A 66 31.12 -3.00 -16.77
C ARG A 66 30.46 -1.80 -16.10
N PRO A 67 29.12 -1.62 -16.20
CA PRO A 67 28.45 -0.58 -15.46
C PRO A 67 28.85 -0.68 -13.99
N ALA A 68 29.16 0.45 -13.36
CA ALA A 68 29.66 0.48 -11.99
C ALA A 68 28.67 -0.13 -10.98
N THR A 69 27.38 -0.25 -11.35
CA THR A 69 26.31 -0.81 -10.52
C THR A 69 25.28 -1.63 -11.32
N ASN A 70 24.69 -2.62 -10.64
CA ASN A 70 23.57 -3.40 -11.16
C ASN A 70 22.22 -2.78 -10.75
N PHE A 71 22.09 -1.45 -10.92
CA PHE A 71 20.90 -0.71 -10.51
C PHE A 71 20.36 0.12 -11.67
N TYR A 72 19.14 -0.21 -12.09
CA TYR A 72 18.53 0.30 -13.31
C TYR A 72 17.15 0.85 -13.02
N GLU A 73 16.74 1.84 -13.82
CA GLU A 73 15.43 2.46 -13.78
C GLU A 73 14.79 2.38 -15.16
N PHE A 74 13.52 2.01 -15.21
CA PHE A 74 12.66 2.21 -16.36
C PHE A 74 11.63 3.28 -16.05
N ASN A 75 11.67 4.40 -16.76
CA ASN A 75 10.71 5.48 -16.61
C ASN A 75 9.49 5.22 -17.52
N PHE A 76 8.30 5.09 -16.94
CA PHE A 76 7.09 4.76 -17.72
C PHE A 76 6.62 5.90 -18.62
N ALA A 77 6.88 7.16 -18.26
CA ALA A 77 6.48 8.33 -19.05
C ALA A 77 7.39 8.51 -20.27
N GLN A 78 8.71 8.42 -20.07
CA GLN A 78 9.72 8.56 -21.11
C GLN A 78 9.93 7.28 -21.92
N LYS A 79 9.50 6.13 -21.39
CA LYS A 79 9.67 4.80 -22.00
C LYS A 79 11.14 4.47 -22.22
N GLU A 80 11.98 4.81 -21.25
CA GLU A 80 13.42 4.66 -21.36
C GLU A 80 14.03 3.94 -20.16
N TRP A 81 15.04 3.13 -20.43
CA TRP A 81 15.94 2.57 -19.43
C TRP A 81 17.07 3.55 -19.14
N SER A 82 17.49 3.62 -17.88
CA SER A 82 18.71 4.31 -17.49
C SER A 82 19.41 3.58 -16.34
N THR A 83 20.73 3.81 -16.22
CA THR A 83 21.47 3.38 -15.03
C THR A 83 21.24 4.37 -13.90
N VAL A 84 20.89 3.88 -12.73
CA VAL A 84 20.63 4.73 -11.57
C VAL A 84 21.94 5.24 -10.99
N LEU A 85 22.01 6.54 -10.70
CA LEU A 85 23.17 7.11 -10.02
C LEU A 85 23.29 6.52 -8.61
N THR A 86 24.51 6.15 -8.22
CA THR A 86 24.76 5.47 -6.96
C THR A 86 25.95 6.07 -6.26
N ASN A 87 25.68 6.74 -5.14
CA ASN A 87 26.70 7.26 -4.23
C ASN A 87 26.75 6.40 -2.95
N GLY A 88 27.78 6.61 -2.12
CA GLY A 88 27.89 5.97 -0.81
C GLY A 88 28.37 4.52 -0.87
N VAL A 89 27.84 3.67 0.02
CA VAL A 89 28.28 2.27 0.18
C VAL A 89 27.35 1.35 -0.60
N VAL A 90 27.72 1.08 -1.85
CA VAL A 90 26.92 0.25 -2.76
C VAL A 90 26.93 -1.22 -2.30
N PRO A 91 25.76 -1.89 -2.23
CA PRO A 91 25.71 -3.31 -1.90
C PRO A 91 26.42 -4.17 -2.94
N SER A 92 26.97 -5.31 -2.52
CA SER A 92 27.52 -6.31 -3.44
C SER A 92 26.46 -6.83 -4.42
N GLN A 93 26.92 -7.34 -5.57
CA GLN A 93 26.04 -8.10 -6.46
C GLN A 93 25.38 -9.25 -5.71
N ARG A 94 24.09 -9.45 -5.96
CA ARG A 94 23.27 -10.41 -5.20
C ARG A 94 22.04 -10.84 -6.00
N LYS A 95 21.59 -12.08 -5.76
CA LYS A 95 20.35 -12.64 -6.30
C LYS A 95 19.43 -13.15 -5.20
N TYR A 96 18.13 -13.23 -5.49
CA TYR A 96 17.09 -13.73 -4.59
C TYR A 96 17.07 -13.02 -3.22
N HIS A 97 17.43 -11.74 -3.21
CA HIS A 97 17.26 -10.85 -2.07
C HIS A 97 15.81 -10.32 -2.07
N SER A 98 15.37 -9.76 -0.94
CA SER A 98 14.14 -8.96 -0.92
C SER A 98 14.46 -7.48 -1.09
N ALA A 99 13.54 -6.77 -1.74
CA ALA A 99 13.59 -5.33 -1.90
C ALA A 99 12.19 -4.76 -1.65
N VAL A 100 12.09 -3.72 -0.83
CA VAL A 100 10.84 -3.03 -0.53
C VAL A 100 11.05 -1.53 -0.50
N VAL A 101 10.02 -0.76 -0.89
CA VAL A 101 10.04 0.70 -0.81
C VAL A 101 9.19 1.14 0.37
N HIS A 102 9.71 2.06 1.17
CA HIS A 102 8.97 2.75 2.21
C HIS A 102 9.35 4.22 2.23
N LYS A 103 8.37 5.11 2.02
CA LYS A 103 8.59 6.55 1.80
C LYS A 103 9.58 6.73 0.64
N ASP A 104 10.63 7.51 0.83
CA ASP A 104 11.66 7.79 -0.19
C ASP A 104 12.90 6.90 -0.08
N LEU A 105 12.76 5.72 0.54
CA LEU A 105 13.85 4.77 0.74
C LEU A 105 13.50 3.40 0.14
N LEU A 106 14.45 2.85 -0.62
CA LEU A 106 14.48 1.45 -1.02
C LEU A 106 15.31 0.67 0.00
N TYR A 107 14.74 -0.38 0.59
CA TYR A 107 15.41 -1.28 1.52
C TYR A 107 15.70 -2.62 0.85
N VAL A 108 16.94 -3.12 1.00
CA VAL A 108 17.41 -4.37 0.41
C VAL A 108 18.03 -5.26 1.48
N PHE A 109 17.48 -6.47 1.64
CA PHE A 109 17.94 -7.42 2.66
C PHE A 109 18.37 -8.77 2.07
N GLY A 110 19.52 -9.25 2.52
CA GLY A 110 20.01 -10.61 2.29
C GLY A 110 20.25 -10.94 0.81
N GLY A 111 19.97 -12.19 0.45
CA GLY A 111 20.23 -12.75 -0.89
C GLY A 111 21.49 -13.61 -0.93
N HIS A 112 22.00 -13.83 -2.14
CA HIS A 112 23.20 -14.65 -2.38
C HIS A 112 24.15 -13.92 -3.35
N ASP A 113 25.41 -13.69 -2.97
CA ASP A 113 26.36 -12.92 -3.78
C ASP A 113 27.04 -13.73 -4.91
N GLY A 114 26.92 -15.05 -4.84
CA GLY A 114 27.54 -15.99 -5.79
C GLY A 114 28.36 -17.04 -5.06
N ASP A 115 28.83 -16.70 -3.86
CA ASP A 115 29.62 -17.54 -2.96
C ASP A 115 28.88 -17.81 -1.65
N ARG A 116 28.25 -16.79 -1.06
CA ARG A 116 27.65 -16.85 0.27
C ARG A 116 26.22 -16.30 0.27
N ARG A 117 25.42 -16.86 1.19
CA ARG A 117 24.16 -16.26 1.63
C ARG A 117 24.47 -15.03 2.47
N LEU A 118 23.66 -14.00 2.33
CA LEU A 118 23.85 -12.72 2.98
C LEU A 118 22.76 -12.44 4.00
N ASN A 119 23.09 -11.68 5.02
CA ASN A 119 22.18 -10.97 5.91
C ASN A 119 22.67 -9.53 6.11
N ASP A 120 23.27 -8.92 5.10
CA ASP A 120 23.52 -7.48 5.13
C ASP A 120 22.21 -6.73 4.82
N PHE A 121 22.12 -5.50 5.30
CA PHE A 121 20.92 -4.69 5.18
C PHE A 121 21.26 -3.27 4.72
N PHE A 122 20.72 -2.90 3.56
CA PHE A 122 21.03 -1.64 2.89
C PHE A 122 19.77 -0.83 2.64
N SER A 123 19.96 0.49 2.60
CA SER A 123 18.94 1.41 2.11
C SER A 123 19.52 2.32 1.04
N TYR A 124 18.73 2.61 0.01
CA TYR A 124 18.99 3.60 -1.00
C TYR A 124 17.98 4.73 -0.86
N ASN A 125 18.48 5.96 -0.75
CA ASN A 125 17.64 7.13 -0.69
C ASN A 125 17.43 7.71 -2.09
N PHE A 126 16.19 7.70 -2.57
CA PHE A 126 15.85 8.15 -3.92
C PHE A 126 16.10 9.65 -4.13
N LEU A 127 16.02 10.47 -3.08
CA LEU A 127 16.21 11.92 -3.15
C LEU A 127 17.68 12.31 -3.23
N THR A 128 18.53 11.63 -2.46
CA THR A 128 19.98 11.91 -2.36
C THR A 128 20.83 10.97 -3.22
N GLN A 129 20.21 9.98 -3.85
CA GLN A 129 20.83 8.99 -4.72
C GLN A 129 22.02 8.27 -4.06
N THR A 130 21.86 7.95 -2.77
CA THR A 130 22.94 7.43 -1.92
C THR A 130 22.55 6.12 -1.26
N TRP A 131 23.42 5.12 -1.39
CA TRP A 131 23.35 3.86 -0.65
C TRP A 131 24.01 3.99 0.71
N THR A 132 23.36 3.43 1.73
CA THR A 132 23.86 3.36 3.09
C THR A 132 23.59 1.99 3.69
N ASN A 133 24.48 1.54 4.58
CA ASN A 133 24.17 0.41 5.46
C ASN A 133 23.09 0.86 6.45
N VAL A 134 22.03 0.06 6.58
CA VAL A 134 21.02 0.32 7.61
C VAL A 134 21.63 -0.02 8.96
N PHE A 135 21.77 1.00 9.81
CA PHE A 135 22.27 0.80 11.15
C PHE A 135 21.16 0.22 12.03
N VAL A 136 21.34 -1.02 12.48
CA VAL A 136 20.42 -1.71 13.39
C VAL A 136 20.68 -1.25 14.82
N ASN A 137 19.69 -0.60 15.42
CA ASN A 137 19.77 -0.08 16.79
C ASN A 137 19.57 -1.17 17.85
N ALA A 138 18.69 -2.14 17.58
CA ALA A 138 18.36 -3.22 18.51
C ALA A 138 17.75 -4.44 17.81
N GLY A 139 17.67 -5.55 18.55
CA GLY A 139 17.04 -6.79 18.09
C GLY A 139 17.99 -7.73 17.37
N GLN A 140 17.54 -8.98 17.21
CA GLN A 140 18.28 -10.00 16.48
C GLN A 140 17.86 -9.98 15.01
N GLN A 141 18.82 -9.71 14.14
CA GLN A 141 18.63 -9.76 12.70
C GLN A 141 18.39 -11.20 12.21
N PRO A 142 17.59 -11.42 11.15
CA PRO A 142 17.43 -12.75 10.56
C PRO A 142 18.76 -13.36 10.12
N THR A 143 18.82 -14.70 10.13
CA THR A 143 19.96 -15.46 9.61
C THR A 143 20.22 -15.17 8.13
N SER A 144 21.45 -15.39 7.67
CA SER A 144 21.82 -15.24 6.25
C SER A 144 20.95 -16.12 5.37
N ARG A 145 20.17 -15.51 4.47
CA ARG A 145 19.12 -16.20 3.73
C ARG A 145 18.88 -15.58 2.36
N TYR A 146 18.36 -16.39 1.45
CA TYR A 146 17.85 -15.94 0.15
C TYR A 146 16.48 -16.57 -0.12
N GLY A 147 15.74 -16.04 -1.09
CA GLY A 147 14.43 -16.55 -1.49
C GLY A 147 13.37 -16.40 -0.40
N HIS A 148 13.59 -15.51 0.56
CA HIS A 148 12.58 -15.11 1.55
C HIS A 148 11.63 -14.11 0.92
N ALA A 149 10.39 -14.08 1.42
CA ALA A 149 9.41 -13.09 1.02
C ALA A 149 9.51 -11.87 1.95
N ALA A 150 9.19 -10.68 1.43
CA ALA A 150 9.13 -9.48 2.25
C ALA A 150 8.05 -8.51 1.79
N VAL A 151 7.46 -7.80 2.75
CA VAL A 151 6.45 -6.75 2.53
C VAL A 151 6.64 -5.62 3.53
N VAL A 152 6.02 -4.47 3.27
CA VAL A 152 5.96 -3.35 4.21
C VAL A 152 4.53 -3.14 4.67
N TYR A 153 4.33 -3.03 5.99
CA TYR A 153 3.05 -2.71 6.60
C TYR A 153 3.28 -1.87 7.87
N ASN A 154 2.52 -0.78 8.05
CA ASN A 154 2.59 0.11 9.23
C ASN A 154 4.02 0.43 9.73
N ASN A 155 4.82 1.07 8.89
CA ASN A 155 6.21 1.46 9.19
C ASN A 155 7.15 0.31 9.59
N ALA A 156 6.82 -0.93 9.24
CA ALA A 156 7.69 -2.07 9.45
C ALA A 156 7.83 -2.91 8.16
N MET A 157 9.06 -3.38 7.92
CA MET A 157 9.33 -4.41 6.92
C MET A 157 9.16 -5.77 7.60
N TYR A 158 8.39 -6.67 6.98
CA TYR A 158 8.21 -8.04 7.44
C TYR A 158 8.93 -8.99 6.49
N ILE A 159 9.61 -9.99 7.03
CA ILE A 159 10.32 -11.02 6.28
C ILE A 159 9.82 -12.38 6.74
N PHE A 160 9.52 -13.27 5.80
CA PHE A 160 9.14 -14.66 6.09
C PHE A 160 9.96 -15.65 5.28
N GLY A 161 10.40 -16.71 5.96
CA GLY A 161 10.97 -17.90 5.35
C GLY A 161 12.30 -17.70 4.63
N GLY A 162 12.50 -18.45 3.55
CA GLY A 162 13.74 -18.53 2.77
C GLY A 162 14.60 -19.75 3.11
N SER A 163 15.79 -19.82 2.50
CA SER A 163 16.81 -20.84 2.78
C SER A 163 17.99 -20.20 3.49
N ASP A 164 18.26 -20.63 4.73
CA ASP A 164 19.40 -20.18 5.52
C ASP A 164 20.59 -21.15 5.45
N ARG A 165 21.77 -20.70 5.93
CA ARG A 165 22.95 -21.55 6.05
C ARG A 165 23.17 -21.92 7.52
N HIS A 166 22.84 -23.14 7.92
CA HIS A 166 23.31 -23.68 9.19
C HIS A 166 24.63 -24.45 8.98
N TYR A 167 25.68 -24.05 9.68
CA TYR A 167 26.94 -24.81 9.78
C TYR A 167 26.87 -25.65 11.06
N ASP A 168 26.09 -26.74 11.07
CA ASP A 168 26.12 -27.65 12.21
C ASP A 168 27.43 -28.44 12.23
N ARG A 169 28.34 -28.03 13.12
CA ARG A 169 29.62 -28.68 13.34
C ARG A 169 29.48 -30.10 13.92
N GLU A 170 28.32 -30.42 14.50
CA GLU A 170 27.98 -31.75 15.07
C GLU A 170 27.36 -32.73 14.05
N SER A 171 26.86 -32.25 12.90
CA SER A 171 26.26 -33.12 11.86
C SER A 171 27.32 -33.87 11.03
N LEU A 172 28.58 -33.43 11.09
CA LEU A 172 29.71 -34.03 10.36
C LEU A 172 30.25 -35.33 10.98
N SER A 173 29.91 -35.65 12.24
CA SER A 173 30.39 -36.87 12.89
C SER A 173 29.52 -38.11 12.65
N SER A 174 28.38 -37.99 11.95
CA SER A 174 27.42 -39.11 11.83
C SER A 174 27.08 -39.57 10.42
N ARG A 175 27.70 -39.04 9.35
CA ARG A 175 27.30 -39.39 7.97
C ARG A 175 28.45 -39.92 7.12
N ASN A 176 28.24 -41.14 6.62
CA ASN A 176 29.19 -41.90 5.80
C ASN A 176 29.55 -41.16 4.50
N SER A 177 30.81 -41.34 4.12
CA SER A 177 31.58 -40.66 3.08
C SER A 177 31.14 -40.88 1.61
N SER A 178 29.91 -41.32 1.34
CA SER A 178 29.41 -41.53 -0.03
C SER A 178 28.55 -40.38 -0.60
N GLU A 179 28.22 -39.35 0.18
CA GLU A 179 27.42 -38.19 -0.26
C GLU A 179 28.21 -36.87 -0.30
N HIS A 180 29.43 -36.89 -0.85
CA HIS A 180 30.31 -35.71 -0.98
C HIS A 180 29.76 -34.57 -1.88
N GLY A 181 28.53 -34.66 -2.40
CA GLY A 181 27.87 -33.64 -3.22
C GLY A 181 26.82 -32.77 -2.51
N ARG A 182 26.54 -32.98 -1.22
CA ARG A 182 25.38 -32.38 -0.50
C ARG A 182 25.74 -31.29 0.53
N LEU A 183 26.93 -30.72 0.47
CA LEU A 183 27.48 -29.83 1.51
C LEU A 183 26.93 -28.39 1.53
N ASP A 184 25.97 -28.03 0.67
CA ASP A 184 25.47 -26.63 0.54
C ASP A 184 23.93 -26.50 0.50
N ALA A 185 23.21 -27.59 0.81
CA ALA A 185 21.76 -27.55 0.97
C ALA A 185 21.42 -26.80 2.25
N GLY A 186 21.11 -25.51 2.12
CA GLY A 186 20.65 -24.68 3.23
C GLY A 186 19.33 -25.20 3.80
N ARG A 187 19.06 -24.91 5.07
CA ARG A 187 17.80 -25.29 5.72
C ARG A 187 16.72 -24.29 5.32
N TYR A 188 15.54 -24.77 4.93
CA TYR A 188 14.38 -23.89 4.78
C TYR A 188 13.87 -23.49 6.15
N VAL A 189 13.46 -22.23 6.27
CA VAL A 189 12.93 -21.66 7.52
C VAL A 189 11.50 -21.15 7.30
N ASN A 190 10.75 -21.00 8.39
CA ASN A 190 9.41 -20.42 8.46
C ASN A 190 9.30 -19.37 9.58
N ASP A 191 10.43 -18.81 10.00
CA ASP A 191 10.44 -17.71 10.95
C ASP A 191 9.94 -16.43 10.28
N MET A 192 9.24 -15.60 11.08
CA MET A 192 8.78 -14.30 10.66
C MET A 192 9.48 -13.23 11.49
N HIS A 193 10.08 -12.25 10.82
CA HIS A 193 10.76 -11.13 11.46
C HIS A 193 10.11 -9.83 11.03
N SER A 194 10.08 -8.85 11.92
CA SER A 194 9.78 -7.46 11.57
C SER A 194 10.98 -6.56 11.85
N PHE A 195 11.20 -5.59 10.97
CA PHE A 195 12.10 -4.47 11.18
C PHE A 195 11.29 -3.19 11.24
N ASN A 196 11.31 -2.52 12.38
CA ASN A 196 10.69 -1.21 12.52
C ASN A 196 11.55 -0.16 11.80
N LEU A 197 10.99 0.47 10.77
CA LEU A 197 11.67 1.42 9.88
C LEU A 197 11.82 2.83 10.47
N GLU A 198 11.24 3.08 11.64
CA GLU A 198 11.39 4.34 12.38
C GLU A 198 12.44 4.22 13.49
N THR A 199 12.44 3.10 14.22
CA THR A 199 13.38 2.85 15.32
C THR A 199 14.61 2.05 14.90
N ASN A 200 14.66 1.59 13.65
CA ASN A 200 15.68 0.72 13.09
C ASN A 200 15.98 -0.52 13.95
N SER A 201 14.93 -1.22 14.39
CA SER A 201 15.07 -2.35 15.31
C SER A 201 14.40 -3.60 14.76
N TRP A 202 15.10 -4.73 14.83
CA TRP A 202 14.57 -6.04 14.47
C TRP A 202 13.76 -6.64 15.61
N SER A 203 12.80 -7.50 15.27
CA SER A 203 12.03 -8.30 16.21
C SER A 203 11.64 -9.62 15.58
N LEU A 204 11.94 -10.73 16.24
CA LEU A 204 11.38 -12.03 15.89
C LEU A 204 9.90 -12.04 16.31
N ILE A 205 9.02 -12.36 15.37
CA ILE A 205 7.59 -12.45 15.65
C ILE A 205 7.29 -13.84 16.20
N CYS A 206 6.84 -13.88 17.46
CA CYS A 206 6.27 -15.08 18.07
C CYS A 206 4.86 -15.30 17.52
N ALA A 207 4.75 -15.75 16.27
CA ALA A 207 3.47 -16.01 15.65
C ALA A 207 2.85 -17.31 16.17
N THR A 208 1.52 -17.35 16.27
CA THR A 208 0.74 -18.51 16.71
C THR A 208 -0.25 -18.95 15.64
N GLY A 209 -0.98 -20.04 15.86
CA GLY A 209 -1.96 -20.58 14.90
C GLY A 209 -1.34 -21.56 13.92
N GLU A 210 -1.84 -21.56 12.69
CA GLU A 210 -1.43 -22.47 11.61
C GLU A 210 -0.20 -21.94 10.89
N VAL A 211 0.94 -21.95 11.58
CA VAL A 211 2.20 -21.42 11.03
C VAL A 211 2.58 -22.20 9.76
N PRO A 212 2.84 -21.52 8.63
CA PRO A 212 3.17 -22.19 7.37
C PRO A 212 4.47 -23.01 7.50
N PHE A 213 4.53 -24.12 6.76
CA PHE A 213 5.75 -24.92 6.68
C PHE A 213 6.94 -24.10 6.13
N PRO A 214 8.17 -24.46 6.51
CA PRO A 214 9.39 -23.88 5.94
C PRO A 214 9.37 -23.88 4.42
N ARG A 215 9.72 -22.74 3.81
CA ARG A 215 9.63 -22.58 2.35
C ARG A 215 10.53 -21.47 1.82
N GLU A 216 11.08 -21.68 0.63
CA GLU A 216 11.70 -20.62 -0.18
C GLU A 216 10.85 -20.26 -1.40
N GLY A 217 11.02 -19.03 -1.89
CA GLY A 217 10.43 -18.56 -3.14
C GLY A 217 8.91 -18.44 -3.12
N ALA A 218 8.31 -18.37 -1.92
CA ALA A 218 6.94 -17.94 -1.72
C ALA A 218 6.82 -16.43 -1.96
N SER A 219 5.60 -15.94 -2.16
CA SER A 219 5.33 -14.51 -2.29
C SER A 219 4.41 -14.04 -1.18
N MET A 220 4.70 -12.85 -0.65
CA MET A 220 3.88 -12.18 0.35
C MET A 220 3.24 -10.94 -0.26
N VAL A 221 1.96 -10.74 0.03
CA VAL A 221 1.19 -9.58 -0.44
C VAL A 221 0.37 -9.03 0.71
N VAL A 222 0.39 -7.72 0.89
CA VAL A 222 -0.44 -7.04 1.89
C VAL A 222 -1.85 -6.87 1.33
N TYR A 223 -2.84 -7.26 2.14
CA TYR A 223 -4.25 -7.01 1.88
C TYR A 223 -4.89 -6.56 3.19
N GLU A 224 -5.29 -5.29 3.24
CA GLU A 224 -5.84 -4.64 4.45
C GLU A 224 -4.88 -4.82 5.66
N GLN A 225 -5.36 -5.45 6.73
CA GLN A 225 -4.62 -5.74 7.95
C GLN A 225 -3.92 -7.11 7.96
N ASN A 226 -3.92 -7.80 6.82
CA ASN A 226 -3.40 -9.14 6.68
C ASN A 226 -2.26 -9.20 5.65
N CYS A 227 -1.41 -10.20 5.80
CA CYS A 227 -0.47 -10.63 4.78
C CYS A 227 -0.94 -11.97 4.23
N LEU A 228 -1.14 -12.03 2.92
CA LEU A 228 -1.32 -13.28 2.21
C LEU A 228 0.06 -13.83 1.86
N LEU A 229 0.27 -15.11 2.12
CA LEU A 229 1.43 -15.88 1.71
C LEU A 229 0.93 -16.98 0.78
N PHE A 230 1.44 -17.01 -0.45
CA PHE A 230 1.10 -18.07 -1.40
C PHE A 230 2.36 -18.79 -1.85
N GLY A 231 2.21 -20.09 -2.07
CA GLY A 231 3.18 -20.93 -2.75
C GLY A 231 4.50 -21.11 -1.99
N GLY A 232 5.56 -21.36 -2.76
CA GLY A 232 6.90 -21.68 -2.27
C GLY A 232 7.29 -23.13 -2.51
N TYR A 233 8.50 -23.47 -2.09
CA TYR A 233 9.07 -24.80 -2.23
C TYR A 233 9.83 -25.20 -0.96
N ASP A 234 9.63 -26.46 -0.59
CA ASP A 234 10.44 -27.19 0.37
C ASP A 234 10.99 -28.47 -0.30
N HIS A 235 12.17 -28.92 0.13
CA HIS A 235 12.80 -30.09 -0.49
C HIS A 235 12.02 -31.38 -0.24
N ASP A 236 11.43 -31.53 0.95
CA ASP A 236 10.79 -32.76 1.37
C ASP A 236 9.29 -32.73 1.08
N LEU A 237 8.65 -31.57 1.23
CA LEU A 237 7.21 -31.38 1.00
C LEU A 237 6.86 -30.97 -0.44
N GLY A 238 7.85 -30.51 -1.22
CA GLY A 238 7.64 -30.10 -2.61
C GLY A 238 7.11 -28.67 -2.75
N TYR A 239 6.32 -28.44 -3.80
CA TYR A 239 5.75 -27.12 -4.07
C TYR A 239 4.42 -26.97 -3.33
N PHE A 240 4.26 -25.83 -2.66
CA PHE A 240 3.02 -25.52 -1.95
C PHE A 240 2.04 -24.79 -2.86
N ASP A 241 0.75 -25.09 -2.69
CA ASP A 241 -0.40 -24.44 -3.33
C ASP A 241 -1.38 -23.84 -2.29
N ASP A 242 -0.95 -23.78 -1.03
CA ASP A 242 -1.71 -23.19 0.07
C ASP A 242 -1.69 -21.66 0.03
N VAL A 243 -2.79 -21.06 0.48
CA VAL A 243 -2.89 -19.63 0.78
C VAL A 243 -2.95 -19.48 2.30
N CYS A 244 -1.88 -18.96 2.89
CA CYS A 244 -1.82 -18.68 4.32
C CYS A 244 -2.04 -17.19 4.57
N VAL A 245 -2.72 -16.86 5.66
CA VAL A 245 -3.03 -15.49 6.06
C VAL A 245 -2.39 -15.21 7.41
N PHE A 246 -1.58 -14.17 7.48
CA PHE A 246 -1.05 -13.64 8.72
C PHE A 246 -1.72 -12.33 9.05
N ASN A 247 -2.34 -12.24 10.22
CA ASN A 247 -2.86 -10.96 10.70
C ASN A 247 -1.76 -10.18 11.43
N PHE A 248 -1.45 -8.96 10.97
CA PHE A 248 -0.34 -8.17 11.51
C PHE A 248 -0.55 -7.73 12.96
N GLU A 249 -1.80 -7.56 13.39
CA GLU A 249 -2.15 -7.07 14.72
C GLU A 249 -2.14 -8.20 15.75
N THR A 250 -2.87 -9.28 15.47
CA THR A 250 -2.97 -10.44 16.38
C THR A 250 -1.76 -11.35 16.33
N ARG A 251 -0.96 -11.27 15.24
CA ARG A 251 0.20 -12.13 14.96
C ARG A 251 -0.16 -13.62 14.85
N VAL A 252 -1.37 -13.89 14.36
CA VAL A 252 -1.88 -15.25 14.16
C VAL A 252 -1.83 -15.60 12.67
N TRP A 253 -1.35 -16.80 12.39
CA TRP A 253 -1.49 -17.45 11.08
C TRP A 253 -2.75 -18.30 11.03
N SER A 254 -3.44 -18.27 9.89
CA SER A 254 -4.56 -19.14 9.53
C SER A 254 -4.47 -19.56 8.08
N SER A 255 -4.97 -20.75 7.75
CA SER A 255 -5.19 -21.15 6.36
C SER A 255 -6.43 -20.47 5.78
N LEU A 256 -6.35 -20.06 4.51
CA LEU A 256 -7.51 -19.58 3.75
C LEU A 256 -8.06 -20.71 2.88
N GLU A 257 -9.29 -21.15 3.17
CA GLU A 257 -9.97 -22.11 2.32
C GLU A 257 -10.41 -21.44 1.02
N THR A 258 -9.82 -21.89 -0.10
CA THR A 258 -10.15 -21.37 -1.42
C THR A 258 -10.96 -22.37 -2.25
N LYS A 259 -11.81 -21.86 -3.13
CA LYS A 259 -12.62 -22.64 -4.09
C LYS A 259 -12.16 -22.37 -5.52
N GLY A 260 -12.71 -23.12 -6.48
CA GLY A 260 -12.46 -22.89 -7.91
C GLY A 260 -11.17 -23.56 -8.41
N THR A 261 -10.60 -23.01 -9.48
CA THR A 261 -9.42 -23.58 -10.15
C THR A 261 -8.14 -22.94 -9.64
N ALA A 262 -7.64 -23.41 -8.50
CA ALA A 262 -6.40 -22.92 -7.92
C ALA A 262 -5.19 -23.23 -8.84
N PRO A 263 -4.19 -22.33 -8.90
CA PRO A 263 -2.93 -22.62 -9.55
C PRO A 263 -2.22 -23.78 -8.83
N SER A 264 -1.54 -24.63 -9.59
CA SER A 264 -0.67 -25.64 -9.00
C SER A 264 0.48 -24.99 -8.23
N GLY A 265 0.96 -25.69 -7.20
CA GLY A 265 2.00 -25.17 -6.34
C GLY A 265 3.23 -24.73 -7.10
N CYS A 266 3.74 -23.54 -6.79
CA CYS A 266 4.81 -22.91 -7.55
C CYS A 266 5.74 -22.10 -6.65
N ASN A 267 6.96 -21.85 -7.15
CA ASN A 267 7.89 -20.91 -6.55
C ASN A 267 8.46 -19.98 -7.63
N ARG A 268 9.01 -18.83 -7.21
CA ARG A 268 9.66 -17.86 -8.11
C ARG A 268 8.72 -17.36 -9.22
N PHE A 269 7.45 -17.22 -8.85
CA PHE A 269 6.36 -16.64 -9.62
C PHE A 269 6.17 -15.17 -9.20
N LEU A 270 5.35 -14.44 -9.96
CA LEU A 270 4.92 -13.09 -9.60
C LEU A 270 3.59 -13.16 -8.87
N ALA A 271 3.49 -12.49 -7.71
CA ALA A 271 2.23 -12.28 -7.02
C ALA A 271 2.04 -10.79 -6.76
N ALA A 272 0.84 -10.27 -6.99
CA ALA A 272 0.48 -8.89 -6.70
C ALA A 272 -1.01 -8.78 -6.34
N SER A 273 -1.35 -7.86 -5.44
CA SER A 273 -2.75 -7.50 -5.17
C SER A 273 -3.19 -6.32 -6.03
N HIS A 274 -4.42 -6.38 -6.52
CA HIS A 274 -5.10 -5.28 -7.18
C HIS A 274 -6.61 -5.48 -7.07
N ASN A 275 -7.37 -4.41 -6.79
CA ASN A 275 -8.85 -4.43 -6.74
C ASN A 275 -9.48 -5.61 -5.98
N GLN A 276 -9.00 -5.86 -4.74
CA GLN A 276 -9.47 -6.97 -3.88
C GLN A 276 -9.21 -8.39 -4.43
N SER A 277 -8.31 -8.51 -5.39
CA SER A 277 -7.89 -9.79 -5.91
C SER A 277 -6.38 -9.97 -5.73
N LEU A 278 -5.97 -11.22 -5.50
CA LEU A 278 -4.58 -11.65 -5.60
C LEU A 278 -4.36 -12.24 -7.00
N PHE A 279 -3.45 -11.64 -7.76
CA PHE A 279 -3.03 -12.16 -9.05
C PHE A 279 -1.73 -12.92 -8.89
N VAL A 280 -1.69 -14.13 -9.46
CA VAL A 280 -0.51 -15.00 -9.51
C VAL A 280 -0.20 -15.29 -10.97
N PHE A 281 1.04 -15.02 -11.38
CA PHE A 281 1.49 -15.27 -12.74
C PHE A 281 2.85 -15.98 -12.76
N GLY A 282 2.94 -17.03 -13.57
CA GLY A 282 4.18 -17.73 -13.84
C GLY A 282 4.64 -18.67 -12.72
N GLY A 283 5.95 -18.91 -12.71
CA GLY A 283 6.59 -19.96 -11.91
C GLY A 283 7.00 -21.16 -12.77
N LYS A 284 7.77 -22.08 -12.20
CA LYS A 284 8.38 -23.19 -12.95
C LYS A 284 7.37 -24.17 -13.58
N ILE A 285 6.15 -24.23 -13.04
CA ILE A 285 5.14 -25.25 -13.36
C ILE A 285 3.88 -24.65 -14.00
N ASN A 286 3.53 -23.38 -13.74
CA ASN A 286 2.28 -22.78 -14.20
C ASN A 286 2.52 -21.48 -15.00
N PRO A 287 2.24 -21.46 -16.31
CA PRO A 287 2.42 -20.25 -17.14
C PRO A 287 1.19 -19.34 -17.18
N SER A 288 0.06 -19.72 -16.55
CA SER A 288 -1.20 -18.99 -16.65
C SER A 288 -1.30 -17.87 -15.61
N LEU A 289 -2.03 -16.81 -15.96
CA LEU A 289 -2.46 -15.78 -15.00
C LEU A 289 -3.68 -16.31 -14.24
N CYS A 290 -3.55 -16.42 -12.93
CA CYS A 290 -4.61 -16.85 -12.02
C CYS A 290 -5.00 -15.68 -11.11
N GLU A 291 -6.28 -15.57 -10.82
CA GLU A 291 -6.86 -14.57 -9.92
C GLU A 291 -7.55 -15.29 -8.78
N LEU A 292 -7.24 -14.89 -7.55
CA LEU A 292 -8.01 -15.21 -6.36
C LEU A 292 -8.80 -13.98 -5.95
N ASP A 293 -10.12 -14.04 -6.10
CA ASP A 293 -11.02 -13.03 -5.54
C ASP A 293 -11.06 -13.21 -4.02
N LEU A 294 -10.61 -12.19 -3.27
CA LEU A 294 -10.47 -12.25 -1.81
C LEU A 294 -11.79 -12.03 -1.08
N GLU A 295 -12.83 -11.55 -1.78
CA GLU A 295 -14.17 -11.41 -1.21
C GLU A 295 -14.90 -12.76 -1.19
N THR A 296 -14.74 -13.53 -2.27
CA THR A 296 -15.40 -14.83 -2.44
C THR A 296 -14.50 -16.02 -2.15
N ASN A 297 -13.20 -15.79 -1.93
CA ASN A 297 -12.14 -16.79 -1.81
C ASN A 297 -12.14 -17.81 -2.96
N THR A 298 -12.37 -17.33 -4.19
CA THR A 298 -12.51 -18.20 -5.36
C THR A 298 -11.42 -17.92 -6.38
N TRP A 299 -10.69 -18.97 -6.75
CA TRP A 299 -9.71 -18.97 -7.82
C TRP A 299 -10.35 -19.10 -9.19
N ALA A 300 -9.89 -18.30 -10.13
CA ALA A 300 -10.19 -18.40 -11.55
C ALA A 300 -8.93 -18.23 -12.39
N THR A 301 -8.86 -18.94 -13.52
CA THR A 301 -7.84 -18.65 -14.54
C THR A 301 -8.30 -17.46 -15.37
N VAL A 302 -7.48 -16.40 -15.44
CA VAL A 302 -7.76 -15.25 -16.29
C VAL A 302 -7.42 -15.60 -17.72
N ALA A 303 -8.44 -15.66 -18.58
CA ALA A 303 -8.25 -15.94 -19.99
C ALA A 303 -7.55 -14.76 -20.67
N CYS A 304 -6.29 -14.92 -21.00
CA CYS A 304 -5.47 -13.88 -21.63
C CYS A 304 -5.27 -14.15 -23.12
N THR A 305 -5.13 -13.10 -23.91
CA THR A 305 -4.66 -13.16 -25.31
C THR A 305 -3.25 -12.56 -25.42
N GLY A 306 -2.65 -12.59 -26.61
CA GLY A 306 -1.30 -12.07 -26.84
C GLY A 306 -0.18 -13.04 -26.41
N ALA A 307 1.06 -12.62 -26.61
CA ALA A 307 2.22 -13.43 -26.30
C ALA A 307 2.61 -13.24 -24.82
N ALA A 308 2.25 -14.21 -23.98
CA ALA A 308 2.65 -14.19 -22.58
C ALA A 308 4.19 -14.24 -22.43
N PRO A 309 4.73 -13.59 -21.39
CA PRO A 309 6.16 -13.61 -21.06
C PRO A 309 6.72 -15.03 -21.00
N ARG A 310 7.86 -15.27 -21.65
CA ARG A 310 8.54 -16.57 -21.66
C ARG A 310 9.78 -16.50 -20.78
N SER A 311 9.63 -16.73 -19.47
CA SER A 311 10.78 -16.88 -18.58
C SER A 311 10.57 -17.99 -17.54
N LYS A 312 11.66 -18.34 -16.86
CA LYS A 312 11.68 -19.33 -15.76
C LYS A 312 11.61 -18.68 -14.38
N THR A 313 11.81 -17.37 -14.31
CA THR A 313 11.75 -16.58 -13.09
C THR A 313 11.15 -15.24 -13.42
N PHE A 314 10.17 -14.81 -12.64
CA PHE A 314 9.47 -13.56 -12.88
C PHE A 314 9.69 -12.63 -11.70
N SER A 315 9.87 -11.35 -12.00
CA SER A 315 9.63 -10.26 -11.06
C SER A 315 8.69 -9.27 -11.74
N GLY A 316 8.03 -8.44 -10.96
CA GLY A 316 7.07 -7.51 -11.50
C GLY A 316 6.39 -6.72 -10.42
N CYS A 317 5.49 -5.83 -10.84
CA CYS A 317 4.67 -5.02 -9.98
C CYS A 317 3.38 -4.65 -10.69
N VAL A 318 2.45 -4.03 -9.96
CA VAL A 318 1.28 -3.39 -10.57
C VAL A 318 1.59 -1.91 -10.74
N TYR A 319 1.36 -1.38 -11.95
CA TYR A 319 1.47 0.05 -12.27
C TYR A 319 0.31 0.44 -13.18
N ASP A 320 -0.43 1.48 -12.81
CA ASP A 320 -1.62 1.96 -13.55
C ASP A 320 -2.56 0.80 -13.97
N ALA A 321 -2.95 -0.03 -12.99
CA ALA A 321 -3.77 -1.24 -13.15
C ALA A 321 -3.28 -2.26 -14.20
N ASN A 322 -2.03 -2.16 -14.64
CA ASN A 322 -1.35 -3.16 -15.44
C ASN A 322 -0.43 -3.99 -14.55
N LEU A 323 -0.46 -5.30 -14.72
CA LEU A 323 0.58 -6.18 -14.19
C LEU A 323 1.79 -6.07 -15.11
N ILE A 324 2.83 -5.41 -14.62
CA ILE A 324 4.12 -5.28 -15.31
C ILE A 324 4.98 -6.48 -14.94
N VAL A 325 5.43 -7.23 -15.94
CA VAL A 325 6.28 -8.40 -15.79
C VAL A 325 7.64 -8.09 -16.39
N LEU A 326 8.67 -8.21 -15.58
CA LEU A 326 10.05 -8.22 -16.02
C LEU A 326 10.44 -9.68 -16.27
N SER A 327 10.73 -10.01 -17.52
CA SER A 327 11.10 -11.36 -17.90
C SER A 327 12.47 -11.37 -18.59
N GLY A 328 13.30 -12.36 -18.25
CA GLY A 328 14.62 -12.56 -18.85
C GLY A 328 14.61 -13.76 -19.79
N HIS A 329 14.97 -13.55 -21.07
CA HIS A 329 15.14 -14.60 -22.07
C HIS A 329 16.33 -14.29 -22.99
N ASP A 330 17.21 -15.27 -23.23
CA ASP A 330 18.36 -15.16 -24.15
C ASP A 330 19.16 -13.84 -24.06
N ASP A 331 19.49 -13.45 -22.82
CA ASP A 331 20.39 -12.33 -22.51
C ASP A 331 19.78 -10.93 -22.71
N VAL A 332 18.46 -10.86 -22.94
CA VAL A 332 17.70 -9.62 -23.05
C VAL A 332 16.55 -9.64 -22.04
N ILE A 333 16.43 -8.56 -21.26
CA ILE A 333 15.24 -8.30 -20.46
C ILE A 333 14.15 -7.71 -21.34
N SER A 334 12.96 -8.25 -21.23
CA SER A 334 11.74 -7.67 -21.75
C SER A 334 10.81 -7.23 -20.64
N LEU A 335 10.08 -6.14 -20.92
CA LEU A 335 8.98 -5.66 -20.12
C LEU A 335 7.70 -5.97 -20.86
N GLU A 336 6.89 -6.83 -20.27
CA GLU A 336 5.55 -7.10 -20.73
C GLU A 336 4.53 -6.56 -19.74
N GLN A 337 3.34 -6.24 -20.25
CA GLN A 337 2.24 -5.76 -19.44
C GLN A 337 0.93 -6.41 -19.87
N ILE A 338 0.03 -6.55 -18.90
CA ILE A 338 -1.36 -6.92 -19.14
C ILE A 338 -2.26 -6.10 -18.22
N ARG A 339 -3.31 -5.50 -18.79
CA ARG A 339 -4.32 -4.78 -18.00
C ARG A 339 -5.08 -5.79 -17.15
N LEU A 340 -5.09 -5.58 -15.84
CA LEU A 340 -5.81 -6.44 -14.92
C LEU A 340 -7.31 -6.20 -15.04
N PRO A 341 -8.15 -7.24 -14.86
CA PRO A 341 -9.60 -7.08 -14.91
C PRO A 341 -10.10 -6.05 -13.89
N GLU A 342 -11.04 -5.21 -14.31
CA GLU A 342 -11.78 -4.35 -13.39
C GLU A 342 -12.97 -5.16 -12.84
N LYS A 343 -13.13 -5.21 -11.51
CA LYS A 343 -14.36 -5.71 -10.90
C LYS A 343 -15.48 -4.76 -11.35
N LYS A 344 -16.42 -5.23 -12.19
CA LYS A 344 -17.65 -4.48 -12.47
C LYS A 344 -18.38 -4.33 -11.14
N ALA A 345 -18.48 -3.10 -10.64
CA ALA A 345 -19.34 -2.79 -9.52
C ALA A 345 -20.74 -3.28 -9.88
N GLY A 346 -21.22 -4.34 -9.18
CA GLY A 346 -22.63 -4.68 -9.21
C GLY A 346 -23.40 -3.41 -8.86
N ALA A 347 -24.42 -3.09 -9.66
CA ALA A 347 -25.16 -1.83 -9.61
C ALA A 347 -25.54 -1.41 -8.17
N GLN A 348 -24.67 -0.63 -7.55
CA GLN A 348 -24.94 0.26 -6.44
C GLN A 348 -24.07 1.49 -6.69
N SER A 349 -24.75 2.59 -6.96
CA SER A 349 -24.18 3.92 -7.06
C SER A 349 -23.42 4.24 -5.78
N HIS A 350 -22.09 4.37 -5.86
CA HIS A 350 -21.32 5.21 -4.94
C HIS A 350 -20.05 5.69 -5.65
N ASP A 351 -20.12 6.91 -6.17
CA ASP A 351 -18.97 7.80 -6.29
C ASP A 351 -18.46 8.09 -4.86
N ASN A 352 -17.15 8.37 -4.75
CA ASN A 352 -16.32 8.57 -3.55
C ASN A 352 -15.79 7.28 -2.85
N MET A 353 -14.53 6.95 -3.18
CA MET A 353 -13.69 5.98 -2.46
C MET A 353 -13.51 6.35 -0.98
N GLU A 354 -13.74 5.37 -0.11
CA GLU A 354 -12.94 5.18 1.11
C GLU A 354 -12.56 3.70 1.27
N PRO A 355 -11.44 3.38 1.97
CA PRO A 355 -10.98 2.00 2.15
C PRO A 355 -11.96 1.23 3.02
N VAL A 356 -12.24 -0.02 2.66
CA VAL A 356 -12.97 -0.98 3.49
C VAL A 356 -12.14 -1.21 4.77
N GLU A 357 -12.67 -0.81 5.92
CA GLU A 357 -11.99 -0.84 7.22
C GLU A 357 -12.44 -2.03 8.11
N ASP A 358 -13.01 -3.09 7.56
CA ASP A 358 -13.58 -4.17 8.37
C ASP A 358 -12.53 -4.82 9.31
N GLY A 359 -12.80 -4.77 10.61
CA GLY A 359 -11.99 -5.38 11.67
C GLY A 359 -11.13 -4.44 12.52
N THR A 360 -11.03 -3.15 12.17
CA THR A 360 -10.28 -2.18 12.99
C THR A 360 -11.12 -1.63 14.15
N VAL A 361 -10.48 -1.13 15.22
CA VAL A 361 -11.19 -0.39 16.30
C VAL A 361 -11.97 0.79 15.72
N ILE A 362 -11.44 1.47 14.70
CA ILE A 362 -12.10 2.62 14.06
C ILE A 362 -13.36 2.17 13.32
N ALA A 363 -13.33 1.05 12.58
CA ALA A 363 -14.52 0.52 11.92
C ALA A 363 -15.55 -0.05 12.89
N HIS A 364 -15.10 -0.70 13.97
CA HIS A 364 -16.01 -1.10 15.04
C HIS A 364 -16.66 0.12 15.71
N LEU A 365 -15.92 1.21 15.92
CA LEU A 365 -16.51 2.46 16.39
C LEU A 365 -17.45 3.05 15.33
N ARG A 366 -17.10 3.05 14.05
CA ARG A 366 -17.98 3.50 12.96
C ARG A 366 -19.29 2.71 12.92
N SER A 367 -19.25 1.39 13.11
CA SER A 367 -20.46 0.53 13.14
C SER A 367 -21.35 0.75 14.37
N LEU A 368 -20.84 1.42 15.41
CA LEU A 368 -21.60 1.87 16.56
C LEU A 368 -22.27 3.23 16.37
N VAL A 369 -21.98 3.96 15.28
CA VAL A 369 -22.65 5.22 14.95
C VAL A 369 -24.12 4.94 14.63
N ASN A 370 -25.03 5.64 15.31
CA ASN A 370 -26.48 5.42 15.20
C ASN A 370 -26.92 3.95 15.45
N ASN A 371 -26.19 3.24 16.30
CA ASN A 371 -26.48 1.86 16.68
C ASN A 371 -27.13 1.82 18.07
N GLN A 372 -28.19 1.01 18.23
CA GLN A 372 -28.88 0.85 19.51
C GLN A 372 -28.06 0.03 20.53
N LEU A 373 -27.14 -0.82 20.07
CA LEU A 373 -26.36 -1.71 20.91
C LEU A 373 -25.58 -0.91 21.95
N MET A 374 -25.89 -1.11 23.24
CA MET A 374 -25.25 -0.42 24.38
C MET A 374 -25.41 1.11 24.39
N SER A 375 -26.28 1.68 23.54
CA SER A 375 -26.58 3.11 23.57
C SER A 375 -27.20 3.53 24.89
N ASP A 376 -26.70 4.62 25.47
CA ASP A 376 -27.12 5.19 26.75
C ASP A 376 -27.65 6.64 26.62
N VAL A 377 -27.70 7.15 25.39
CA VAL A 377 -28.36 8.40 25.00
C VAL A 377 -28.95 8.32 23.60
N THR A 378 -30.12 8.94 23.41
CA THR A 378 -30.79 9.12 22.12
C THR A 378 -30.89 10.60 21.79
N PHE A 379 -30.39 11.00 20.62
CA PHE A 379 -30.58 12.35 20.09
C PHE A 379 -31.79 12.37 19.15
N THR A 380 -32.72 13.30 19.36
CA THR A 380 -33.87 13.49 18.47
C THR A 380 -33.57 14.66 17.55
N VAL A 381 -33.32 14.37 16.27
CA VAL A 381 -32.94 15.35 15.23
C VAL A 381 -33.96 15.29 14.10
N GLU A 382 -34.58 16.42 13.76
CA GLU A 382 -35.68 16.47 12.76
C GLU A 382 -36.81 15.47 13.06
N GLY A 383 -37.10 15.25 14.35
CA GLY A 383 -38.12 14.30 14.82
C GLY A 383 -37.73 12.83 14.70
N SER A 384 -36.52 12.52 14.23
CA SER A 384 -36.01 11.15 14.09
C SER A 384 -34.97 10.83 15.17
N PRO A 385 -35.01 9.63 15.78
CA PRO A 385 -34.03 9.23 16.79
C PRO A 385 -32.68 8.87 16.16
N ILE A 386 -31.61 9.23 16.85
CA ILE A 386 -30.22 8.83 16.60
C ILE A 386 -29.65 8.25 17.90
N TYR A 387 -29.24 6.99 17.88
CA TYR A 387 -28.72 6.29 19.05
C TYR A 387 -27.22 6.53 19.22
N SER A 388 -26.77 6.80 20.44
CA SER A 388 -25.37 7.15 20.71
C SER A 388 -24.89 6.75 22.10
N HIS A 389 -23.59 6.91 22.33
CA HIS A 389 -22.87 6.48 23.52
C HIS A 389 -22.23 7.69 24.21
N LYS A 390 -22.68 8.03 25.43
CA LYS A 390 -22.17 9.16 26.21
C LYS A 390 -20.64 9.11 26.35
N SER A 391 -20.08 7.92 26.56
CA SER A 391 -18.62 7.70 26.68
C SER A 391 -17.82 8.08 25.44
N LEU A 392 -18.42 8.05 24.25
CA LEU A 392 -17.79 8.51 23.00
C LEU A 392 -18.10 9.99 22.76
N CYS A 393 -19.32 10.44 23.06
CA CYS A 393 -19.73 11.83 22.91
C CYS A 393 -18.95 12.81 23.79
N VAL A 394 -18.37 12.40 24.93
CA VAL A 394 -17.54 13.29 25.77
C VAL A 394 -16.27 13.81 25.09
N ARG A 395 -15.92 13.29 23.90
CA ARG A 395 -14.88 13.87 23.04
C ARG A 395 -15.30 15.22 22.44
N CYS A 396 -16.59 15.48 22.34
CA CYS A 396 -17.17 16.78 21.98
C CYS A 396 -17.31 17.63 23.25
N SER A 397 -16.71 18.82 23.26
CA SER A 397 -16.69 19.69 24.44
C SER A 397 -18.09 20.12 24.88
N TYR A 398 -18.99 20.35 23.92
CA TYR A 398 -20.40 20.65 24.16
C TYR A 398 -21.12 19.49 24.88
N PHE A 399 -21.04 18.27 24.35
CA PHE A 399 -21.68 17.10 24.98
C PHE A 399 -21.02 16.70 26.29
N LYS A 400 -19.71 16.88 26.43
CA LYS A 400 -19.00 16.69 27.69
C LYS A 400 -19.60 17.59 28.77
N ALA A 401 -19.72 18.89 28.50
CA ALA A 401 -20.32 19.85 29.43
C ALA A 401 -21.77 19.48 29.78
N MET A 402 -22.56 19.06 28.78
CA MET A 402 -23.94 18.63 28.97
C MET A 402 -24.05 17.39 29.88
N PHE A 403 -23.26 16.35 29.64
CA PHE A 403 -23.37 15.08 30.35
C PHE A 403 -22.67 15.07 31.72
N THR A 404 -21.68 15.93 31.94
CA THR A 404 -20.98 16.04 33.24
C THR A 404 -21.47 17.19 34.11
N GLY A 405 -22.46 17.97 33.64
CA GLY A 405 -23.06 19.05 34.43
C GLY A 405 -24.00 18.56 35.52
N GLU A 406 -24.52 19.48 36.34
CA GLU A 406 -25.52 19.19 37.40
C GLU A 406 -26.97 19.49 36.94
N MET A 407 -27.17 19.78 35.65
CA MET A 407 -28.47 20.12 35.07
C MET A 407 -29.27 18.87 34.69
N LEU A 408 -30.58 19.00 34.42
CA LEU A 408 -31.48 17.88 34.08
C LEU A 408 -30.95 17.02 32.91
N GLU A 409 -30.31 17.66 31.94
CA GLU A 409 -29.71 17.08 30.75
C GLU A 409 -28.60 16.07 31.06
N SER A 410 -27.92 16.20 32.20
CA SER A 410 -26.89 15.24 32.65
C SER A 410 -27.47 13.84 32.87
N THR A 411 -28.71 13.78 33.37
CA THR A 411 -29.45 12.54 33.64
C THR A 411 -30.39 12.13 32.51
N ALA A 412 -30.59 12.99 31.52
CA ALA A 412 -31.48 12.72 30.41
C ALA A 412 -30.97 11.56 29.54
N ARG A 413 -31.91 10.72 29.09
CA ARG A 413 -31.69 9.66 28.09
C ARG A 413 -32.07 10.10 26.68
N GLU A 414 -32.79 11.21 26.56
CA GLU A 414 -33.22 11.77 25.28
C GLU A 414 -32.86 13.26 25.22
N VAL A 415 -32.21 13.68 24.14
CA VAL A 415 -31.73 15.05 23.93
C VAL A 415 -32.21 15.53 22.56
N THR A 416 -32.93 16.65 22.50
CA THR A 416 -33.40 17.21 21.23
C THR A 416 -32.36 18.12 20.60
N ILE A 417 -32.09 17.92 19.31
CA ILE A 417 -31.20 18.75 18.49
C ILE A 417 -32.03 19.38 17.38
N SER A 418 -32.05 20.71 17.33
CA SER A 418 -32.93 21.47 16.42
C SER A 418 -32.19 22.42 15.47
N ASP A 419 -30.86 22.44 15.54
CA ASP A 419 -30.04 23.52 15.00
C ASP A 419 -29.09 23.09 13.88
N VAL A 420 -29.09 21.79 13.55
CA VAL A 420 -28.35 21.16 12.45
C VAL A 420 -29.21 20.07 11.80
N SER A 421 -29.00 19.81 10.50
CA SER A 421 -29.71 18.74 9.80
C SER A 421 -29.30 17.36 10.33
N ARG A 422 -30.17 16.37 10.15
CA ARG A 422 -29.87 14.98 10.57
C ARG A 422 -28.61 14.43 9.89
N ALA A 423 -28.39 14.77 8.62
CA ALA A 423 -27.22 14.35 7.87
C ALA A 423 -25.93 14.94 8.46
N THR A 424 -25.88 16.26 8.68
CA THR A 424 -24.74 16.95 9.30
C THR A 424 -24.45 16.42 10.70
N PHE A 425 -25.50 16.14 11.50
CA PHE A 425 -25.34 15.58 12.83
C PHE A 425 -24.74 14.17 12.82
N LEU A 426 -25.12 13.33 11.86
CA LEU A 426 -24.53 11.99 11.69
C LEU A 426 -23.05 12.09 11.30
N SER A 427 -22.68 12.98 10.37
CA SER A 427 -21.27 13.19 10.01
C SER A 427 -20.45 13.71 11.20
N LEU A 428 -21.03 14.59 12.02
CA LEU A 428 -20.41 15.06 13.25
C LEU A 428 -20.20 13.90 14.25
N LEU A 429 -21.20 13.05 14.46
CA LEU A 429 -21.09 11.89 15.34
C LEU A 429 -20.09 10.86 14.83
N GLU A 430 -20.06 10.60 13.53
CA GLU A 430 -19.08 9.71 12.93
C GLU A 430 -17.66 10.21 13.18
N TYR A 431 -17.41 11.52 13.01
CA TYR A 431 -16.12 12.10 13.35
C TYR A 431 -15.80 11.98 14.84
N VAL A 432 -16.76 12.23 15.73
CA VAL A 432 -16.57 12.08 17.18
C VAL A 432 -16.15 10.65 17.54
N TYR A 433 -16.67 9.64 16.84
CA TYR A 433 -16.39 8.23 17.08
C TYR A 433 -15.07 7.77 16.46
N THR A 434 -14.75 8.26 15.25
CA THR A 434 -13.69 7.67 14.41
C THR A 434 -12.46 8.56 14.27
N ASP A 435 -12.57 9.85 14.58
CA ASP A 435 -11.60 10.90 14.24
C ASP A 435 -11.34 11.03 12.72
N ARG A 436 -12.18 10.39 11.90
CA ARG A 436 -12.13 10.41 10.43
C ARG A 436 -13.35 11.14 9.89
N LEU A 437 -13.15 11.84 8.78
CA LEU A 437 -14.20 12.58 8.09
C LEU A 437 -14.38 12.00 6.70
N VAL A 438 -15.45 11.23 6.52
CA VAL A 438 -15.88 10.72 5.22
C VAL A 438 -17.02 11.60 4.72
N LEU A 439 -16.73 12.48 3.77
CA LEU A 439 -17.75 13.32 3.16
C LEU A 439 -18.26 12.62 1.90
N ALA A 440 -19.29 11.78 2.06
CA ALA A 440 -19.88 11.10 0.91
C ALA A 440 -20.62 12.09 -0.01
N ASP A 441 -21.45 12.99 0.55
CA ASP A 441 -22.28 13.95 -0.23
C ASP A 441 -22.71 15.21 0.58
N GLY A 442 -22.10 15.48 1.74
CA GLY A 442 -22.55 16.54 2.66
C GLY A 442 -22.03 17.95 2.32
N ASP A 443 -22.81 18.99 2.64
CA ASP A 443 -22.35 20.38 2.57
C ASP A 443 -21.26 20.61 3.62
N VAL A 444 -19.99 20.59 3.17
CA VAL A 444 -18.80 20.82 4.01
C VAL A 444 -18.88 22.15 4.74
N GLN A 445 -19.57 23.14 4.18
CA GLN A 445 -19.79 24.43 4.83
C GLN A 445 -20.73 24.30 6.02
N GLU A 446 -21.81 23.51 5.91
CA GLU A 446 -22.73 23.24 7.03
C GLU A 446 -22.03 22.46 8.15
N LEU A 447 -21.21 21.47 7.80
CA LEU A 447 -20.43 20.72 8.78
C LEU A 447 -19.36 21.59 9.46
N PHE A 448 -18.73 22.51 8.73
CA PHE A 448 -17.80 23.50 9.28
C PHE A 448 -18.48 24.37 10.34
N VAL A 449 -19.70 24.87 10.05
CA VAL A 449 -20.50 25.67 10.98
C VAL A 449 -20.91 24.84 12.21
N ALA A 450 -21.33 23.59 12.01
CA ALA A 450 -21.68 22.68 13.09
C ALA A 450 -20.46 22.37 13.98
N ALA A 451 -19.29 22.11 13.40
CA ALA A 451 -18.08 21.80 14.15
C ALA A 451 -17.68 22.91 15.13
N ASP A 452 -17.80 24.18 14.72
CA ASP A 452 -17.58 25.33 15.59
C ASP A 452 -18.61 25.40 16.72
N ARG A 453 -19.90 25.25 16.38
CA ARG A 453 -20.99 25.33 17.37
C ARG A 453 -20.92 24.26 18.45
N TYR A 454 -20.58 23.03 18.07
CA TYR A 454 -20.42 21.91 19.00
C TYR A 454 -19.01 21.88 19.64
N GLY A 455 -18.13 22.84 19.30
CA GLY A 455 -16.82 23.00 19.92
C GLY A 455 -15.84 21.86 19.60
N ILE A 456 -15.83 21.37 18.36
CA ILE A 456 -14.93 20.34 17.84
C ILE A 456 -13.89 21.01 16.93
N GLU A 457 -12.84 21.57 17.53
CA GLU A 457 -11.83 22.38 16.84
C GLU A 457 -11.05 21.61 15.76
N SER A 458 -10.80 20.31 15.98
CA SER A 458 -10.10 19.46 15.01
C SER A 458 -10.92 19.25 13.73
N LEU A 459 -12.23 19.01 13.86
CA LEU A 459 -13.15 18.89 12.73
C LEU A 459 -13.29 20.23 12.00
N LYS A 460 -13.44 21.34 12.74
CA LYS A 460 -13.51 22.69 12.16
C LYS A 460 -12.29 22.99 11.30
N ARG A 461 -11.09 22.65 11.78
CA ARG A 461 -9.83 22.80 11.02
C ARG A 461 -9.81 21.93 9.76
N LEU A 462 -10.26 20.69 9.85
CA LEU A 462 -10.30 19.77 8.72
C LEU A 462 -11.27 20.25 7.64
N CYS A 463 -12.50 20.67 8.02
CA CYS A 463 -13.45 21.25 7.10
C CYS A 463 -12.91 22.53 6.45
N ALA A 464 -12.22 23.40 7.20
CA ALA A 464 -11.59 24.59 6.63
C ALA A 464 -10.54 24.25 5.57
N GLN A 465 -9.69 23.25 5.80
CA GLN A 465 -8.70 22.80 4.81
C GLN A 465 -9.34 22.24 3.55
N THR A 466 -10.44 21.51 3.68
CA THR A 466 -11.22 20.98 2.54
C THR A 466 -11.89 22.12 1.77
N LEU A 467 -12.47 23.10 2.46
CA LEU A 467 -13.11 24.27 1.85
C LEU A 467 -12.14 25.11 1.02
N VAL A 468 -10.89 25.31 1.49
CA VAL A 468 -9.85 26.01 0.70
C VAL A 468 -9.64 25.35 -0.67
N LYS A 469 -9.67 24.01 -0.73
CA LYS A 469 -9.45 23.25 -1.96
C LYS A 469 -10.64 23.28 -2.91
N SER A 470 -11.85 23.54 -2.41
CA SER A 470 -13.10 23.57 -3.17
C SER A 470 -13.61 24.99 -3.49
N VAL A 471 -12.78 26.02 -3.25
CA VAL A 471 -13.12 27.41 -3.58
C VAL A 471 -13.28 27.59 -5.09
N THR A 472 -14.42 28.12 -5.50
CA THR A 472 -14.77 28.50 -6.88
C THR A 472 -15.34 29.92 -6.90
N ILE A 473 -15.50 30.48 -8.10
CA ILE A 473 -16.10 31.82 -8.28
C ILE A 473 -17.52 31.87 -7.68
N ASP A 474 -18.28 30.77 -7.80
CA ASP A 474 -19.68 30.71 -7.38
C ASP A 474 -19.87 30.57 -5.87
N ASN A 475 -18.96 29.88 -5.17
CA ASN A 475 -19.10 29.59 -3.73
C ASN A 475 -18.20 30.43 -2.81
N VAL A 476 -17.17 31.13 -3.34
CA VAL A 476 -16.18 31.82 -2.49
C VAL A 476 -16.80 32.82 -1.51
N ALA A 477 -17.86 33.52 -1.91
CA ALA A 477 -18.50 34.52 -1.05
C ALA A 477 -19.24 33.89 0.15
N SER A 478 -19.88 32.74 -0.02
CA SER A 478 -20.55 32.05 1.10
C SER A 478 -19.51 31.46 2.07
N ILE A 479 -18.43 30.88 1.52
CA ILE A 479 -17.33 30.33 2.32
C ILE A 479 -16.62 31.44 3.10
N LEU A 480 -16.35 32.58 2.45
CA LEU A 480 -15.74 33.75 3.11
C LEU A 480 -16.61 34.29 4.24
N GLN A 481 -17.92 34.38 4.03
CA GLN A 481 -18.86 34.78 5.07
C GLN A 481 -18.85 33.82 6.27
N ALA A 482 -18.88 32.51 6.01
CA ALA A 482 -18.83 31.51 7.07
C ALA A 482 -17.49 31.56 7.83
N ALA A 483 -16.37 31.73 7.12
CA ALA A 483 -15.05 31.85 7.73
C ALA A 483 -14.92 33.07 8.65
N ASP A 484 -15.54 34.19 8.27
CA ASP A 484 -15.59 35.41 9.07
C ASP A 484 -16.44 35.22 10.34
N GLN A 485 -17.65 34.69 10.19
CA GLN A 485 -18.61 34.49 11.28
C GLN A 485 -18.11 33.49 12.33
N HIS A 486 -17.42 32.44 11.89
CA HIS A 486 -16.90 31.38 12.75
C HIS A 486 -15.42 31.55 13.09
N ASN A 487 -14.89 32.77 12.95
CA ASN A 487 -13.53 33.14 13.38
C ASN A 487 -12.44 32.16 12.90
N SER A 488 -12.40 31.89 11.59
CA SER A 488 -11.38 31.07 10.94
C SER A 488 -10.46 31.95 10.08
N PRO A 489 -9.38 32.51 10.64
CA PRO A 489 -8.58 33.54 9.99
C PRO A 489 -7.88 33.02 8.73
N SER A 490 -7.31 31.81 8.77
CA SER A 490 -6.60 31.24 7.61
C SER A 490 -7.52 31.00 6.41
N LEU A 491 -8.72 30.45 6.63
CA LEU A 491 -9.70 30.26 5.57
C LEU A 491 -10.21 31.61 5.04
N ARG A 492 -10.45 32.57 5.95
CA ARG A 492 -10.87 33.92 5.59
C ARG A 492 -9.85 34.61 4.70
N GLU A 493 -8.56 34.56 5.05
CA GLU A 493 -7.49 35.18 4.26
C GLU A 493 -7.38 34.61 2.85
N GLU A 494 -7.43 33.28 2.70
CA GLU A 494 -7.37 32.61 1.40
C GLU A 494 -8.59 32.96 0.53
N CYS A 495 -9.81 32.87 1.07
CA CYS A 495 -11.02 33.25 0.35
C CYS A 495 -11.08 34.74 0.00
N PHE A 496 -10.57 35.60 0.88
CA PHE A 496 -10.49 37.03 0.64
C PHE A 496 -9.49 37.34 -0.49
N ALA A 497 -8.31 36.72 -0.47
CA ALA A 497 -7.32 36.85 -1.54
C ALA A 497 -7.83 36.34 -2.90
N PHE A 498 -8.53 35.20 -2.91
CA PHE A 498 -9.16 34.67 -4.12
C PHE A 498 -10.24 35.62 -4.66
N THR A 499 -11.06 36.19 -3.77
CA THR A 499 -12.12 37.14 -4.11
C THR A 499 -11.55 38.40 -4.75
N LEU A 500 -10.46 38.96 -4.21
CA LEU A 500 -9.80 40.14 -4.79
C LEU A 500 -9.21 39.85 -6.18
N ARG A 501 -8.56 38.69 -6.37
CA ARG A 501 -8.00 38.29 -7.67
C ARG A 501 -9.05 38.10 -8.76
N ASN A 502 -10.27 37.69 -8.38
CA ASN A 502 -11.35 37.36 -9.32
C ASN A 502 -12.59 38.29 -9.17
N PHE A 503 -12.39 39.50 -8.64
CA PHE A 503 -13.48 40.36 -8.18
C PHE A 503 -14.54 40.65 -9.25
N ASP A 504 -14.15 40.89 -10.50
CA ASP A 504 -15.08 41.22 -11.58
C ASP A 504 -16.07 40.08 -11.92
N SER A 505 -15.66 38.83 -11.66
CA SER A 505 -16.51 37.65 -11.84
C SER A 505 -17.30 37.36 -10.56
N VAL A 506 -16.66 37.39 -9.40
CA VAL A 506 -17.28 37.09 -8.09
C VAL A 506 -18.36 38.11 -7.74
N SER A 507 -18.16 39.40 -8.00
CA SER A 507 -19.15 40.46 -7.67
C SER A 507 -20.50 40.29 -8.39
N LYS A 508 -20.54 39.52 -9.47
CA LYS A 508 -21.75 39.22 -10.25
C LYS A 508 -22.49 37.99 -9.75
N THR A 509 -21.90 37.18 -8.87
CA THR A 509 -22.53 35.94 -8.42
C THR A 509 -23.66 36.21 -7.40
N PRO A 510 -24.68 35.34 -7.34
CA PRO A 510 -25.75 35.46 -6.34
C PRO A 510 -25.24 35.35 -4.90
N SER A 511 -24.21 34.54 -4.67
CA SER A 511 -23.57 34.34 -3.36
C SER A 511 -22.93 35.63 -2.84
N PHE A 512 -22.25 36.39 -3.70
CA PHE A 512 -21.68 37.69 -3.33
C PHE A 512 -22.76 38.72 -3.00
N GLN A 513 -23.85 38.77 -3.78
CA GLN A 513 -24.97 39.67 -3.49
C GLN A 513 -25.66 39.34 -2.17
N SER A 514 -25.81 38.05 -1.85
CA SER A 514 -26.36 37.58 -0.57
C SER A 514 -25.44 37.95 0.60
N MET A 515 -24.14 37.71 0.45
CA MET A 515 -23.13 38.09 1.44
C MET A 515 -23.13 39.61 1.67
N ALA A 516 -23.15 40.41 0.61
CA ALA A 516 -23.14 41.88 0.72
C ALA A 516 -24.37 42.46 1.43
N ARG A 517 -25.52 41.77 1.36
CA ARG A 517 -26.72 42.14 2.12
C ARG A 517 -26.63 41.76 3.60
N THR A 518 -25.97 40.64 3.90
CA THR A 518 -25.93 40.06 5.26
C THR A 518 -24.75 40.57 6.08
N ASN A 519 -23.61 40.83 5.44
CA ASN A 519 -22.37 41.30 6.07
C ASN A 519 -21.80 42.49 5.28
N ILE A 520 -22.39 43.67 5.51
CA ILE A 520 -22.03 44.92 4.81
C ILE A 520 -20.57 45.31 5.09
N GLU A 521 -20.08 45.06 6.31
CA GLU A 521 -18.72 45.40 6.70
C GLU A 521 -17.69 44.60 5.89
N LEU A 522 -17.90 43.29 5.75
CA LEU A 522 -17.04 42.43 4.94
C LEU A 522 -17.05 42.83 3.46
N ALA A 523 -18.22 43.19 2.91
CA ALA A 523 -18.31 43.71 1.55
C ALA A 523 -17.57 45.04 1.35
N LEU A 524 -17.66 45.97 2.32
CA LEU A 524 -16.91 47.22 2.30
C LEU A 524 -15.40 46.97 2.39
N GLN A 525 -14.95 46.02 3.22
CA GLN A 525 -13.53 45.66 3.31
C GLN A 525 -12.99 45.14 1.97
N ILE A 526 -13.77 44.31 1.26
CA ILE A 526 -13.41 43.83 -0.09
C ILE A 526 -13.32 45.01 -1.06
N LEU A 527 -14.29 45.93 -1.05
CA LEU A 527 -14.32 47.09 -1.94
C LEU A 527 -13.19 48.11 -1.67
N GLN A 528 -12.77 48.26 -0.40
CA GLN A 528 -11.68 49.16 -0.02
C GLN A 528 -10.29 48.62 -0.38
N ARG A 529 -10.15 47.30 -0.51
CA ARG A 529 -8.87 46.63 -0.82
C ARG A 529 -8.77 46.14 -2.27
N ARG A 530 -9.79 46.41 -3.08
CA ARG A 530 -9.71 46.33 -4.53
C ARG A 530 -8.79 47.43 -5.06
#